data_AF-A0A7X6RQ56-F1
#
_entry.id   AF-A0A7X6RQ56-F1
#
_cell.length_a   1.000
_cell.length_b   1.000
_cell.length_c   1.000
_cell.angle_alpha   90.00
_cell.angle_beta   90.00
_cell.angle_gamma   90.00
#
_symmetry.space_group_name_H-M   'P 1'
#
loop_
_entity.id
_entity.type
_entity.pdbx_description
1 polymer ?
#
loop_
_entity_poly.entity_id
_entity_poly.type
_entity_poly.pdbx_seq_one_letter_code
_entity_poly.pdbx_strand_id
1 'polypeptide(L)'
;MDLLDYHRGRLSARRLRVLLAHLPRDSALVRAMHGDAAQWGVAEHLLALVADHQAVGNWLFASAHTDRKRRAPSPPDPVPRPEGHPGRSTAATVPEATDRQLRDFFGT
;
A
#
# COMPACT_ATOMS: atom_id res chain seq x y z
N MET A 1 33.32 3.29 5.24
CA MET A 1 33.17 1.95 4.64
C MET A 1 32.56 2.15 3.27
N ASP A 2 33.24 1.68 2.23
CA ASP A 2 32.85 1.84 0.83
C ASP A 2 32.78 0.45 0.15
N LEU A 3 31.94 0.26 -0.86
CA LEU A 3 31.83 -1.00 -1.59
C LEU A 3 33.16 -1.39 -2.27
N LEU A 4 33.96 -0.40 -2.65
CA LEU A 4 35.30 -0.62 -3.19
C LEU A 4 36.26 -1.27 -2.19
N ASP A 5 35.97 -1.25 -0.88
CA ASP A 5 36.75 -1.97 0.13
C ASP A 5 36.71 -3.49 -0.09
N TYR A 6 35.64 -4.03 -0.67
CA TYR A 6 35.57 -5.43 -1.07
C TYR A 6 36.53 -5.72 -2.22
N HIS A 7 36.49 -4.90 -3.28
CA HIS A 7 37.39 -5.03 -4.43
C HIS A 7 38.88 -4.88 -4.03
N ARG A 8 39.17 -4.02 -3.05
CA ARG A 8 40.53 -3.81 -2.52
C ARG A 8 40.96 -4.83 -1.46
N GLY A 9 40.14 -5.84 -1.17
CA GLY A 9 40.45 -6.90 -0.20
C GLY A 9 40.39 -6.48 1.28
N ARG A 10 39.91 -5.27 1.58
CA ARG A 10 39.77 -4.76 2.96
C ARG A 10 38.45 -5.17 3.63
N LEU A 11 37.48 -5.63 2.84
CA LEU A 11 36.19 -6.12 3.30
C LEU A 11 35.99 -7.57 2.87
N SER A 12 35.62 -8.46 3.79
CA SER A 12 35.31 -9.85 3.45
C SER A 12 33.92 -10.00 2.82
N ALA A 13 33.74 -10.99 1.94
CA ALA A 13 32.43 -11.30 1.34
C ALA A 13 31.37 -11.58 2.40
N ARG A 14 31.75 -12.28 3.48
CA ARG A 14 30.86 -12.55 4.61
C ARG A 14 30.34 -11.26 5.24
N ARG A 15 31.21 -10.26 5.46
CA ARG A 15 30.81 -8.98 6.05
C ARG A 15 29.97 -8.14 5.10
N LEU A 16 30.32 -8.13 3.80
CA LEU A 16 29.51 -7.47 2.78
C LEU A 16 28.07 -8.03 2.75
N ARG A 17 27.92 -9.36 2.77
CA ARG A 17 26.61 -10.02 2.82
C ARG A 17 25.79 -9.60 4.03
N VAL A 18 26.40 -9.49 5.21
CA VAL A 18 25.72 -9.05 6.44
C VAL A 18 25.22 -7.61 6.29
N LEU A 19 26.03 -6.70 5.73
CA LEU A 19 25.61 -5.32 5.51
C LEU A 19 24.43 -5.23 4.53
N LEU A 20 24.46 -5.99 3.43
CA LEU A 20 23.36 -6.04 2.47
C LEU A 20 22.08 -6.64 3.07
N ALA A 21 22.21 -7.69 3.89
CA ALA A 21 21.07 -8.36 4.51
C ALA A 21 20.38 -7.54 5.61
N HIS A 22 21.11 -6.62 6.24
CA HIS A 22 20.59 -5.74 7.30
C HIS A 22 20.47 -4.28 6.86
N LEU A 23 20.43 -4.04 5.54
CA LEU A 23 20.22 -2.70 5.03
C LEU A 23 18.83 -2.20 5.45
N PRO A 24 18.71 -0.95 5.92
CA PRO A 24 17.41 -0.36 6.23
C PRO A 24 16.44 -0.42 5.04
N ARG A 25 15.14 -0.55 5.32
CA ARG A 25 14.09 -0.68 4.29
C ARG A 25 13.99 0.56 3.39
N ASP A 26 14.33 1.72 3.95
CA ASP A 26 14.41 3.01 3.28
C ASP A 26 15.79 3.26 2.61
N SER A 27 16.65 2.25 2.52
CA SER A 27 17.91 2.39 1.78
C SER A 27 17.65 2.54 0.27
N ALA A 28 18.53 3.26 -0.43
CA ALA A 28 18.42 3.46 -1.87
C ALA A 28 18.40 2.14 -2.66
N LEU A 29 19.17 1.14 -2.22
CA LEU A 29 19.18 -0.19 -2.83
C LEU A 29 17.83 -0.90 -2.66
N VAL A 30 17.28 -0.95 -1.45
CA VAL A 30 16.01 -1.63 -1.19
C VAL A 30 14.87 -0.94 -1.94
N ARG A 31 14.85 0.40 -1.97
CA ARG A 31 13.90 1.16 -2.79
C ARG A 31 14.05 0.86 -4.29
N ALA A 32 15.27 0.83 -4.81
CA ALA A 32 15.50 0.51 -6.22
C ALA A 32 15.05 -0.91 -6.58
N MET A 33 15.21 -1.88 -5.67
CA MET A 33 14.80 -3.26 -5.92
C MET A 33 13.31 -3.52 -5.72
N HIS A 34 12.63 -2.77 -4.85
CA HIS A 34 11.25 -3.08 -4.41
C HIS A 34 10.24 -1.99 -4.79
N GLY A 35 10.69 -0.89 -5.40
CA GLY A 35 9.83 0.18 -5.91
C GLY A 35 8.94 0.78 -4.82
N ASP A 36 7.68 1.03 -5.18
CA ASP A 36 6.68 1.63 -4.29
C ASP A 36 6.33 0.76 -3.08
N ALA A 37 6.50 -0.57 -3.19
CA ALA A 37 6.31 -1.47 -2.06
C ALA A 37 7.32 -1.22 -0.93
N ALA A 38 8.47 -0.58 -1.20
CA ALA A 38 9.43 -0.17 -0.17
C ALA A 38 9.01 1.10 0.58
N GLN A 39 8.01 1.85 0.11
CA GLN A 39 7.65 3.12 0.73
C GLN A 39 6.92 2.92 2.07
N TRP A 40 5.99 1.96 2.15
CA TRP A 40 5.26 1.66 3.39
C TRP A 40 5.61 0.27 3.90
N GLY A 41 6.00 0.18 5.18
CA GLY A 41 6.10 -1.06 5.91
C GLY A 41 4.76 -1.42 6.56
N VAL A 42 4.74 -2.50 7.34
CA VAL A 42 3.53 -2.99 8.01
C VAL A 42 2.96 -1.94 8.97
N ALA A 43 3.83 -1.22 9.70
CA ALA A 43 3.42 -0.20 10.64
C ALA A 43 2.67 0.95 9.96
N GLU A 44 3.16 1.43 8.81
CA GLU A 44 2.54 2.50 8.05
C GLU A 44 1.15 2.10 7.55
N HIS A 45 0.99 0.87 7.04
CA HIS A 45 -0.32 0.34 6.63
C HIS A 45 -1.29 0.24 7.81
N LEU A 46 -0.83 -0.25 8.96
CA LEU A 46 -1.67 -0.35 10.16
C LEU A 46 -2.07 1.02 10.71
N LEU A 47 -1.14 1.99 10.71
CA LEU A 47 -1.43 3.36 11.13
C LEU A 47 -2.43 4.04 10.19
N ALA A 48 -2.29 3.85 8.88
CA ALA A 48 -3.27 4.35 7.92
C ALA A 48 -4.66 3.73 8.15
N LEU A 49 -4.74 2.43 8.42
CA LEU A 49 -6.00 1.76 8.75
C LEU A 49 -6.64 2.34 10.03
N VAL A 50 -5.85 2.58 11.07
CA VAL A 50 -6.32 3.20 12.32
C VAL A 50 -6.83 4.62 12.06
N ALA A 51 -6.09 5.42 11.29
CA ALA A 51 -6.48 6.78 10.93
C ALA A 51 -7.80 6.80 10.14
N ASP A 52 -7.96 5.91 9.16
CA ASP A 52 -9.19 5.77 8.37
C ASP A 52 -10.40 5.41 9.25
N HIS A 53 -10.25 4.41 10.13
CA HIS A 53 -11.33 4.02 11.04
C HIS A 53 -11.68 5.11 12.06
N GLN A 54 -10.69 5.83 12.57
CA GLN A 54 -10.92 6.96 13.47
C GLN A 54 -11.68 8.08 12.76
N ALA A 55 -11.31 8.42 11.52
CA ALA A 55 -11.99 9.43 10.74
C ALA A 55 -13.45 9.04 10.48
N VAL A 56 -13.71 7.78 10.12
CA VAL A 56 -15.07 7.24 9.94
C VAL A 56 -15.87 7.31 11.24
N GLY A 57 -15.28 6.90 12.38
CA GLY A 57 -15.93 6.97 13.69
C GLY A 57 -16.33 8.39 14.07
N ASN A 58 -15.41 9.35 13.89
CA ASN A 58 -15.68 10.77 14.15
C ASN A 58 -16.75 11.34 13.20
N TRP A 59 -16.74 10.94 11.93
CA TRP A 59 -17.76 11.33 10.97
C TRP A 59 -19.13 10.77 11.33
N LEU A 60 -19.23 9.50 11.75
CA LEU A 60 -20.48 8.89 12.22
C LEU A 60 -21.01 9.64 13.45
N PHE A 61 -20.13 9.95 14.41
CA PHE A 61 -20.48 10.72 15.59
C PHE A 61 -21.01 12.12 15.19
N ALA A 62 -20.26 12.87 14.39
CA ALA A 62 -20.69 14.20 13.94
C ALA A 62 -22.01 14.15 13.16
N SER A 63 -22.18 13.15 12.29
CA SER A 63 -23.41 12.95 11.50
C SER A 63 -24.61 12.65 12.38
N ALA A 64 -24.45 11.80 13.40
CA ALA A 64 -25.53 11.47 14.35
C ALA A 64 -25.96 12.67 15.21
N HIS A 65 -25.04 13.61 15.46
CA HIS A 65 -25.28 14.79 16.30
C HIS A 65 -25.50 16.08 15.48
N THR A 66 -25.62 15.98 14.15
CA THR A 66 -25.95 17.13 13.31
C THR A 66 -27.46 17.41 13.39
N ASP A 67 -27.84 18.67 13.59
CA ASP A 67 -29.23 19.11 13.54
C ASP A 67 -29.87 18.68 12.21
N ARG A 68 -31.09 18.11 12.25
CA ARG A 68 -31.84 17.66 11.07
C ARG A 68 -32.01 18.71 9.98
N LYS A 69 -31.96 20.00 10.32
CA LYS A 69 -32.06 21.12 9.37
C LYS A 69 -30.72 21.49 8.72
N ARG A 70 -29.60 20.95 9.22
CA ARG A 70 -28.26 21.16 8.64
C ARG A 70 -27.86 19.97 7.78
N ARG A 71 -27.08 20.26 6.74
CA ARG A 71 -26.48 19.21 5.91
C ARG A 71 -25.45 18.43 6.74
N ALA A 72 -25.57 17.10 6.73
CA ALA A 72 -24.58 16.22 7.33
C ALA A 72 -23.19 16.42 6.71
N PRO A 73 -22.11 16.22 7.48
CA PRO A 73 -20.76 16.30 6.95
C PRO A 73 -20.54 15.23 5.86
N SER A 74 -19.70 15.55 4.88
CA SER A 74 -19.32 14.57 3.85
C SER A 74 -18.47 13.45 4.49
N PRO A 75 -18.55 12.20 4.00
CA PRO A 75 -17.68 11.12 4.45
C PRO A 75 -16.20 11.48 4.24
N PRO A 76 -15.29 11.05 5.14
CA PRO A 76 -13.88 11.31 5.00
C PRO A 76 -13.26 10.42 3.92
N ASP A 77 -12.28 10.97 3.21
CA ASP A 77 -11.45 10.20 2.29
C ASP A 77 -10.37 9.41 3.04
N PRO A 78 -10.07 8.15 2.65
CA PRO A 78 -8.99 7.37 3.25
C PRO A 78 -7.61 7.99 3.02
N VAL A 79 -6.66 7.66 3.89
CA VAL A 79 -5.25 8.03 3.71
C VAL A 79 -4.73 7.45 2.38
N PRO A 80 -4.09 8.26 1.52
CA PRO A 80 -3.55 7.81 0.25
C PRO A 80 -2.42 6.79 0.47
N ARG A 81 -2.54 5.62 -0.16
CA ARG A 81 -1.57 4.52 -0.04
C ARG A 81 -0.68 4.44 -1.28
N PRO A 82 0.58 3.96 -1.17
CA PRO A 82 1.49 3.83 -2.30
C PRO A 82 0.94 2.96 -3.44
N GLU A 83 0.18 1.91 -3.10
CA GLU A 83 -0.49 1.01 -4.05
C GLU A 83 -1.73 1.62 -4.72
N GLY A 84 -2.09 2.86 -4.37
CA GLY A 84 -3.34 3.50 -4.79
C GLY A 84 -4.48 3.28 -3.78
N HIS A 85 -5.59 4.00 -3.97
CA HIS A 85 -6.72 3.92 -3.04
C HIS A 85 -7.50 2.61 -3.24
N PRO A 86 -7.62 1.72 -2.22
CA PRO A 86 -8.54 0.58 -2.31
C PRO A 86 -10.02 1.02 -2.34
N GLY A 87 -10.32 2.29 -2.04
CA GLY A 87 -11.68 2.83 -1.88
C GLY A 87 -12.39 3.28 -3.16
N ARG A 88 -11.73 3.24 -4.31
CA ARG A 88 -12.41 3.34 -5.60
C ARG A 88 -11.74 2.37 -6.54
N SER A 89 -12.09 1.10 -6.38
CA SER A 89 -12.07 0.21 -7.52
C SER A 89 -12.93 0.88 -8.58
N THR A 90 -12.31 1.57 -9.52
CA THR A 90 -12.72 1.46 -10.91
C THR A 90 -12.45 0.01 -11.29
N ALA A 91 -13.21 -0.91 -10.70
CA ALA A 91 -13.65 -2.06 -11.43
C ALA A 91 -14.40 -1.40 -12.57
N ALA A 92 -13.66 -1.10 -13.65
CA ALA A 92 -14.25 -1.12 -14.97
C ALA A 92 -15.16 -2.34 -14.91
N THR A 93 -16.47 -2.10 -15.01
CA THR A 93 -17.47 -3.16 -15.07
C THR A 93 -16.90 -4.19 -16.03
N VAL A 94 -16.31 -5.26 -15.51
CA VAL A 94 -15.84 -6.34 -16.36
C VAL A 94 -17.17 -6.86 -16.89
N PRO A 95 -17.44 -6.69 -18.20
CA PRO A 95 -18.74 -7.08 -18.73
C PRO A 95 -18.93 -8.55 -18.34
N GLU A 96 -20.09 -8.83 -17.76
CA GLU A 96 -20.44 -10.18 -17.35
C GLU A 96 -20.20 -11.11 -18.54
N ALA A 97 -19.39 -12.15 -18.33
CA ALA A 97 -18.96 -13.02 -19.41
C ALA A 97 -20.21 -13.60 -20.11
N THR A 98 -20.30 -13.40 -21.42
CA THR A 98 -21.44 -13.87 -22.19
C THR A 98 -21.48 -15.41 -22.17
N ASP A 99 -22.67 -15.99 -22.24
CA ASP A 99 -22.87 -17.46 -22.28
C ASP A 99 -21.97 -18.18 -23.31
N ARG A 100 -21.71 -17.54 -24.45
CA ARG A 100 -20.75 -18.03 -25.45
C ARG A 100 -19.31 -18.11 -24.94
N GLN A 101 -18.85 -17.09 -24.22
CA GLN A 101 -17.49 -17.05 -23.66
C GLN A 101 -17.31 -18.09 -22.56
N LEU A 102 -18.36 -18.39 -21.80
CA LEU A 102 -18.36 -19.47 -20.81
C LEU A 102 -18.25 -20.83 -21.51
N ARG A 103 -19.00 -21.06 -22.58
CA ARG A 103 -18.93 -22.30 -23.37
C ARG A 103 -17.57 -22.52 -24.03
N ASP A 104 -17.00 -21.47 -24.63
CA ASP A 104 -15.68 -21.54 -25.25
C ASP A 104 -14.57 -21.84 -24.21
N PHE A 105 -14.73 -21.41 -22.95
CA PHE A 105 -13.80 -21.71 -21.86
C PHE A 105 -13.96 -23.13 -21.30
N PHE A 106 -15.21 -23.59 -21.10
CA PHE A 106 -15.50 -24.91 -20.50
C PHE A 106 -15.61 -26.06 -21.51
N GLY A 107 -15.56 -25.77 -22.82
CA GLY A 107 -15.51 -26.79 -23.87
C GLY A 107 -16.80 -27.62 -24.04
N THR A 108 -17.95 -27.06 -23.68
CA THR A 108 -19.29 -27.67 -23.85
C THR A 108 -20.13 -26.86 -24.83
#